data_AF-A0A2R7MBF0-F1
#
_entry.id   AF-A0A2R7MBF0-F1
#
_cell.length_a   1.000
_cell.length_b   1.000
_cell.length_c   1.000
_cell.angle_alpha   90.00
_cell.angle_beta   90.00
_cell.angle_gamma   90.00
#
_symmetry.space_group_name_H-M   'P 1'
#
loop_
_entity.id
_entity.type
_entity.pdbx_description
1 polymer ?
#
loop_
_entity_poly.entity_id
_entity_poly.type
_entity_poly.pdbx_seq_one_letter_code
_entity_poly.pdbx_strand_id
1 'polypeptide(L)'
;MKKLLLFFVLCPLLSIAQNINGSVVSQRNNLPVENTNIYALSSKVGTITNQDGQFSLKLLTKFKDDEILEFSHIGYITARFTLNYLTKHNYKIFLEEEVQNLSGVTITATKKLKLKLGFKQLNSMKSPISAFGSFLKDDKMYLVGGDASYETDLFEKYRAERADADLFNFLKVGNDAYVQFYKRDLCIYDFKTDTWELQKLDLEKRAYHNIHFYDNAIYILGGKKLS
;
A
#
# COMPACT_ATOMS: atom_id res chain seq x y z
N MET A 1 -1.07 -82.11 -13.91
CA MET A 1 -1.50 -80.75 -14.33
C MET A 1 -1.50 -79.72 -13.18
N LYS A 2 -2.09 -79.98 -11.99
CA LYS A 2 -2.17 -78.98 -10.89
C LYS A 2 -0.86 -78.26 -10.50
N LYS A 3 0.30 -78.92 -10.54
CA LYS A 3 1.61 -78.28 -10.24
C LYS A 3 2.07 -77.25 -11.29
N LEU A 4 1.62 -77.34 -12.54
CA LEU A 4 2.00 -76.38 -13.60
C LEU A 4 1.26 -75.05 -13.45
N LEU A 5 0.03 -75.09 -12.91
CA LEU A 5 -0.83 -73.92 -12.72
C LEU A 5 -0.27 -72.97 -11.65
N LEU A 6 0.45 -73.50 -10.66
CA LEU A 6 1.15 -72.70 -9.64
C LEU A 6 2.27 -71.83 -10.23
N PHE A 7 2.95 -72.31 -11.27
CA PHE A 7 4.04 -71.57 -11.93
C PHE A 7 3.52 -70.34 -12.68
N PHE A 8 2.34 -70.44 -13.29
CA PHE A 8 1.72 -69.32 -14.01
C PHE A 8 1.21 -68.22 -13.06
N VAL A 9 0.83 -68.58 -11.83
CA VAL A 9 0.37 -67.63 -10.78
C VAL A 9 1.52 -66.83 -10.16
N LEU A 10 2.75 -67.36 -10.16
CA LEU A 10 3.95 -66.70 -9.60
C LEU A 10 4.70 -65.81 -10.61
N CYS A 11 4.40 -65.92 -11.90
CA CYS A 11 5.06 -65.17 -12.97
C CYS A 11 4.92 -63.62 -12.92
N PRO A 12 3.81 -62.99 -12.45
CA PRO A 12 3.69 -61.52 -12.48
C PRO A 12 4.54 -60.79 -11.42
N LEU A 13 5.28 -61.50 -10.56
CA LEU A 13 6.14 -60.90 -9.53
C LEU A 13 7.47 -60.32 -10.06
N LEU A 14 7.78 -60.48 -11.34
CA LEU A 14 9.04 -60.03 -11.97
C LEU A 14 8.96 -58.64 -12.64
N SER A 15 8.02 -57.79 -12.24
CA SER A 15 7.91 -56.41 -12.74
C SER A 15 9.02 -55.52 -12.15
N ILE A 16 10.19 -55.52 -12.78
CA ILE A 16 11.32 -54.66 -12.42
C ILE A 16 11.02 -53.21 -12.83
N ALA A 17 10.59 -52.39 -11.87
CA ALA A 17 10.64 -50.94 -12.03
C ALA A 17 12.11 -50.47 -12.02
N GLN A 18 12.52 -49.75 -13.05
CA GLN A 18 13.88 -49.21 -13.14
C GLN A 18 13.94 -47.82 -12.48
N ASN A 19 14.56 -47.77 -11.30
CA ASN A 19 14.90 -46.54 -10.62
C ASN A 19 16.32 -46.15 -11.04
N ILE A 20 16.50 -44.93 -11.56
CA ILE A 20 17.82 -44.34 -11.72
C ILE A 20 18.19 -43.66 -10.42
N ASN A 21 19.33 -44.04 -9.86
CA ASN A 21 19.90 -43.42 -8.67
C ASN A 21 21.21 -42.73 -9.05
N GLY A 22 21.47 -41.57 -8.45
CA GLY A 22 22.68 -40.80 -8.73
C GLY A 22 22.94 -39.74 -7.66
N SER A 23 23.95 -38.91 -7.90
CA SER A 23 24.31 -37.80 -7.01
C SER A 23 24.66 -36.53 -7.77
N VAL A 24 24.31 -35.38 -7.19
CA VAL A 24 24.62 -34.05 -7.70
C VAL A 24 25.55 -33.35 -6.70
N VAL A 25 26.68 -32.85 -7.21
CA VAL A 25 27.69 -32.12 -6.43
C VAL A 25 28.07 -30.80 -7.12
N SER A 26 28.54 -29.82 -6.35
CA SER A 26 29.09 -28.58 -6.92
C SER A 26 30.42 -28.88 -7.60
N GLN A 27 30.58 -28.38 -8.82
CA GLN A 27 31.83 -28.46 -9.58
C GLN A 27 33.00 -27.72 -8.89
N ARG A 28 32.70 -26.69 -8.06
CA ARG A 28 33.74 -25.86 -7.44
C ARG A 28 34.43 -26.57 -6.26
N ASN A 29 33.66 -27.24 -5.41
CA ASN A 29 34.13 -27.73 -4.11
C ASN A 29 33.78 -29.21 -3.82
N ASN A 30 33.11 -29.90 -4.75
CA ASN A 30 32.65 -31.28 -4.62
C ASN A 30 31.66 -31.55 -3.45
N LEU A 31 31.08 -30.51 -2.85
CA LEU A 31 30.04 -30.66 -1.83
C LEU A 31 28.71 -31.09 -2.49
N PRO A 32 27.86 -31.86 -1.78
CA PRO A 32 26.53 -32.23 -2.27
C PRO A 32 25.64 -31.00 -2.50
N VAL A 33 24.81 -31.06 -3.55
CA VAL A 33 23.80 -30.03 -3.82
C VAL A 33 22.42 -30.61 -3.50
N GLU A 34 21.92 -30.31 -2.31
CA GLU A 34 20.55 -30.61 -1.86
C GLU A 34 19.50 -29.87 -2.73
N ASN A 35 18.26 -30.36 -2.77
CA ASN A 35 17.10 -29.69 -3.40
C ASN A 35 17.28 -29.35 -4.90
N THR A 36 18.21 -30.01 -5.60
CA THR A 36 18.34 -29.91 -7.07
C THR A 36 17.12 -30.59 -7.68
N ASN A 37 16.35 -29.84 -8.48
CA ASN A 37 15.25 -30.37 -9.25
C ASN A 37 15.79 -31.11 -10.49
N ILE A 38 15.41 -32.38 -10.61
CA ILE A 38 15.83 -33.29 -11.66
C ILE A 38 14.60 -33.70 -12.44
N TYR A 39 14.54 -33.33 -13.72
CA TYR A 39 13.33 -33.47 -14.54
C TYR A 39 13.63 -34.16 -15.86
N ALA A 40 12.88 -35.23 -16.13
CA ALA A 40 12.96 -35.99 -17.37
C ALA A 40 12.03 -35.36 -18.42
N LEU A 41 12.61 -34.76 -19.46
CA LEU A 41 11.88 -33.87 -20.39
C LEU A 41 10.81 -34.60 -21.20
N SER A 42 11.06 -35.84 -21.62
CA SER A 42 10.14 -36.64 -22.45
C SER A 42 9.10 -37.38 -21.61
N SER A 43 9.52 -38.05 -20.53
CA SER A 43 8.63 -38.80 -19.64
C SER A 43 7.82 -37.91 -18.67
N LYS A 44 8.21 -36.65 -18.48
CA LYS A 44 7.59 -35.66 -17.58
C LYS A 44 7.54 -36.12 -16.12
N VAL A 45 8.54 -36.91 -15.70
CA VAL A 45 8.72 -37.34 -14.31
C VAL A 45 9.87 -36.53 -13.70
N GLY A 46 9.69 -36.07 -12.47
CA GLY A 46 10.73 -35.35 -11.72
C GLY A 46 11.02 -35.96 -10.36
N THR A 47 12.15 -35.57 -9.78
CA THR A 47 12.56 -35.86 -8.41
C THR A 47 13.46 -34.72 -7.90
N ILE A 48 13.79 -34.72 -6.61
CA ILE A 48 14.74 -33.78 -6.01
C ILE A 48 15.89 -34.52 -5.32
N THR A 49 17.04 -33.87 -5.18
CA THR A 49 18.14 -34.40 -4.34
C THR A 49 17.87 -34.21 -2.85
N ASN A 50 18.33 -35.18 -2.04
CA ASN A 50 18.33 -35.10 -0.58
C ASN A 50 19.55 -34.32 -0.05
N GLN A 51 19.70 -34.25 1.28
CA GLN A 51 20.79 -33.56 1.98
C GLN A 51 22.20 -34.05 1.58
N ASP A 52 22.33 -35.32 1.20
CA ASP A 52 23.57 -35.91 0.70
C ASP A 52 23.79 -35.69 -0.82
N GLY A 53 22.96 -34.87 -1.46
CA GLY A 53 22.96 -34.63 -2.90
C GLY A 53 22.49 -35.83 -3.75
N GLN A 54 21.94 -36.86 -3.12
CA GLN A 54 21.51 -38.11 -3.79
C GLN A 54 20.07 -38.00 -4.29
N PHE A 55 19.78 -38.63 -5.42
CA PHE A 55 18.42 -38.70 -5.99
C PHE A 55 18.03 -40.12 -6.41
N SER A 56 16.72 -40.34 -6.50
CA SER A 56 16.13 -41.52 -7.13
C SER A 56 14.97 -41.10 -8.03
N LEU A 57 15.02 -41.49 -9.30
CA LEU A 57 14.04 -41.16 -10.34
C LEU A 57 13.46 -42.44 -10.95
N LYS A 58 12.12 -42.56 -10.95
CA LYS A 58 11.41 -43.71 -11.55
C LYS A 58 11.09 -43.41 -13.01
N LEU A 59 11.80 -44.03 -13.94
CA LEU A 59 11.65 -43.75 -15.37
C LEU A 59 10.65 -44.70 -16.05
N LEU A 60 9.82 -44.13 -16.93
CA LEU A 60 8.84 -44.87 -17.71
C LEU A 60 9.54 -45.62 -18.85
N THR A 61 9.27 -46.92 -18.96
CA THR A 61 10.00 -47.84 -19.86
C THR A 61 9.96 -47.46 -21.34
N LYS A 62 8.93 -46.72 -21.76
CA LYS A 62 8.67 -46.29 -23.14
C LYS A 62 9.56 -45.16 -23.68
N PHE A 63 10.42 -44.53 -22.87
CA PHE A 63 11.15 -43.31 -23.25
C PHE A 63 12.68 -43.39 -23.12
N LYS A 64 13.25 -44.55 -22.77
CA LYS A 64 14.63 -44.65 -22.27
C LYS A 64 15.73 -44.15 -23.21
N ASP A 65 15.62 -44.39 -24.52
CA ASP A 65 16.79 -44.24 -25.41
C ASP A 65 17.05 -42.78 -25.80
N ASP A 66 16.00 -41.95 -25.88
CA ASP A 66 16.04 -40.51 -26.21
C ASP A 66 15.78 -39.59 -25.00
N GLU A 67 15.74 -40.11 -23.78
CA GLU A 67 15.46 -39.31 -22.58
C GLU A 67 16.62 -38.38 -22.21
N ILE A 68 16.28 -37.14 -21.89
CA ILE A 68 17.20 -36.10 -21.40
C ILE A 68 16.76 -35.72 -19.99
N LEU A 69 17.69 -35.84 -19.04
CA LEU A 69 17.50 -35.33 -17.68
C LEU A 69 18.05 -33.91 -17.59
N GLU A 70 17.20 -32.99 -17.17
CA GLU A 70 17.53 -31.62 -16.79
C GLU A 70 17.78 -31.53 -15.28
N PHE A 71 18.86 -30.86 -14.89
CA PHE A 71 19.27 -30.63 -13.50
C PHE A 71 19.28 -29.13 -13.26
N SER A 72 18.43 -28.66 -12.36
CA SER A 72 18.20 -27.23 -12.09
C SER A 72 18.23 -26.95 -10.59
N HIS A 73 19.00 -25.93 -10.18
CA HIS A 73 19.08 -25.46 -8.81
C HIS A 73 19.34 -23.94 -8.80
N ILE A 74 18.79 -23.21 -7.83
CA ILE A 74 19.00 -21.77 -7.69
C ILE A 74 20.50 -21.50 -7.43
N GLY A 75 21.12 -20.62 -8.22
CA GLY A 75 22.56 -20.34 -8.12
C GLY A 75 23.47 -21.36 -8.81
N TYR A 76 22.93 -22.24 -9.65
CA TYR A 76 23.69 -23.13 -10.53
C TYR A 76 23.16 -23.09 -11.96
N ILE A 77 24.07 -23.20 -12.93
CA ILE A 77 23.76 -23.28 -14.35
C ILE A 77 22.99 -24.58 -14.60
N THR A 78 21.81 -24.46 -15.23
CA THR A 78 20.97 -25.62 -15.55
C THR A 78 21.68 -26.53 -16.55
N ALA A 79 21.93 -27.78 -16.16
CA ALA A 79 22.63 -28.77 -16.96
C ALA A 79 21.66 -29.80 -17.56
N ARG A 80 21.95 -30.33 -18.75
CA ARG A 80 21.12 -31.32 -19.45
C ARG A 80 21.98 -32.46 -19.99
N PHE A 81 21.61 -33.70 -19.68
CA PHE A 81 22.36 -34.89 -20.08
C PHE A 81 21.47 -36.01 -20.57
N THR A 82 21.92 -36.74 -21.59
CA THR A 82 21.26 -37.97 -22.05
C THR A 82 21.55 -39.13 -21.10
N LEU A 83 20.65 -40.12 -21.02
CA LEU A 83 20.89 -41.30 -20.17
C LEU A 83 22.15 -42.09 -20.54
N ASN A 84 22.55 -42.10 -21.82
CA ASN A 84 23.81 -42.70 -22.28
C ASN A 84 25.04 -41.97 -21.69
N TYR A 85 25.03 -40.63 -21.64
CA TYR A 85 26.09 -39.86 -20.99
C TYR A 85 26.15 -40.16 -19.49
N LEU A 86 25.00 -40.13 -18.81
CA LEU A 86 24.94 -40.35 -17.35
C LEU A 86 25.37 -41.77 -16.94
N THR A 87 25.02 -42.78 -17.74
CA THR A 87 25.44 -44.18 -17.50
C THR A 87 26.96 -44.32 -17.55
N LYS A 88 27.65 -43.61 -18.46
CA LYS A 88 29.12 -43.61 -18.56
C LYS A 88 29.82 -42.87 -17.41
N HIS A 89 29.11 -42.00 -16.69
CA HIS A 89 29.62 -41.20 -15.58
C HIS A 89 29.01 -41.63 -14.23
N ASN A 90 28.52 -42.87 -14.14
CA ASN A 90 27.92 -43.47 -12.94
C ASN A 90 26.85 -42.59 -12.27
N TYR A 91 26.09 -41.82 -13.05
CA TYR A 91 25.06 -40.89 -12.58
C TYR A 91 25.56 -39.87 -11.53
N LYS A 92 26.84 -39.49 -11.59
CA LYS A 92 27.40 -38.36 -10.83
C LYS A 92 27.42 -37.10 -11.69
N ILE A 93 26.67 -36.08 -11.27
CA ILE A 93 26.53 -34.80 -11.96
C ILE A 93 27.33 -33.73 -11.19
N PHE A 94 28.08 -32.92 -11.92
CA PHE A 94 28.71 -31.71 -11.41
C PHE A 94 27.92 -30.51 -11.93
N LEU A 95 27.45 -29.65 -11.03
CA LEU A 95 26.80 -28.38 -11.39
C LEU A 95 27.79 -27.22 -11.23
N GLU A 96 27.86 -26.38 -12.27
CA GLU A 96 28.62 -25.13 -12.24
C GLU A 96 27.78 -24.03 -11.58
N GLU A 97 28.38 -23.24 -10.69
CA GLU A 97 27.68 -22.16 -9.98
C GLU A 97 27.39 -20.95 -10.89
N GLU A 98 26.16 -20.46 -10.87
CA GLU A 98 25.71 -19.33 -11.67
C GLU A 98 25.90 -18.01 -10.92
N VAL A 99 26.92 -17.23 -11.30
CA VAL A 99 27.16 -15.90 -10.74
C VAL A 99 26.31 -14.85 -11.47
N GLN A 100 25.05 -14.70 -11.05
CA GLN A 100 24.17 -13.65 -11.59
C GLN A 100 24.54 -12.27 -11.04
N ASN A 101 25.23 -11.47 -11.85
CA ASN A 101 25.43 -10.04 -11.60
C ASN A 101 24.16 -9.26 -11.96
N LEU A 102 23.33 -8.96 -10.95
CA LEU A 102 22.11 -8.16 -11.15
C LEU A 102 22.45 -6.73 -11.59
N SER A 103 21.85 -6.29 -12.70
CA SER A 103 21.94 -4.90 -13.15
C SER A 103 21.10 -4.00 -12.25
N GLY A 104 21.68 -2.89 -11.80
CA GLY A 104 20.98 -1.91 -10.95
C GLY A 104 19.79 -1.27 -11.67
N VAL A 105 18.66 -1.12 -10.96
CA VAL A 105 17.44 -0.49 -11.49
C VAL A 105 17.48 1.02 -11.23
N THR A 106 17.58 1.82 -12.29
CA THR A 106 17.52 3.29 -12.19
C THR A 106 16.07 3.76 -12.12
N ILE A 107 15.59 4.10 -10.92
CA ILE A 107 14.25 4.67 -10.71
C ILE A 107 14.26 6.16 -11.10
N THR A 108 13.57 6.53 -12.18
CA THR A 108 13.37 7.93 -12.58
C THR A 108 11.93 8.38 -12.34
N ALA A 109 11.73 9.37 -11.45
CA ALA A 109 10.43 9.97 -11.18
C ALA A 109 10.09 11.02 -12.26
N THR A 110 9.45 10.60 -13.35
CA THR A 110 9.15 11.45 -14.52
C THR A 110 7.98 12.43 -14.35
N LYS A 111 7.19 12.33 -13.26
CA LYS A 111 5.93 13.09 -13.12
C LYS A 111 5.94 14.07 -11.95
N LYS A 112 6.03 15.36 -12.27
CA LYS A 112 5.89 16.47 -11.30
C LYS A 112 4.44 16.54 -10.80
N LEU A 113 4.20 16.07 -9.57
CA LEU A 113 2.89 16.12 -8.94
C LEU A 113 2.47 17.55 -8.63
N LYS A 114 1.18 17.87 -8.82
CA LYS A 114 0.60 19.16 -8.39
C LYS A 114 0.38 19.12 -6.88
N LEU A 115 1.33 19.67 -6.12
CA LEU A 115 1.28 19.76 -4.65
C LEU A 115 0.16 20.66 -4.09
N LYS A 116 -0.50 21.46 -4.96
CA LYS A 116 -1.60 22.36 -4.61
C LYS A 116 -2.66 22.30 -5.70
N LEU A 117 -3.93 22.32 -5.31
CA LEU A 117 -5.02 22.62 -6.25
C LEU A 117 -4.97 24.12 -6.60
N GLY A 118 -5.28 24.45 -7.85
CA GLY A 118 -5.54 25.84 -8.23
C GLY A 118 -6.91 26.26 -7.69
N PHE A 119 -6.98 27.44 -7.09
CA PHE A 119 -8.23 28.04 -6.60
C PHE A 119 -8.29 29.51 -7.04
N LYS A 120 -9.50 30.04 -7.20
CA LYS A 120 -9.74 31.48 -7.36
C LYS A 120 -10.16 32.03 -6.00
N GLN A 121 -9.48 33.07 -5.51
CA GLN A 121 -9.98 33.81 -4.36
C GLN A 121 -11.19 34.66 -4.78
N LEU A 122 -12.24 34.60 -3.97
CA LEU A 122 -13.49 35.35 -4.13
C LEU A 122 -13.57 36.44 -3.04
N ASN A 123 -14.53 37.36 -3.15
CA ASN A 123 -14.67 38.47 -2.21
C ASN A 123 -14.91 37.97 -0.78
N SER A 124 -14.09 38.46 0.14
CA SER A 124 -14.14 38.09 1.56
C SER A 124 -15.32 38.76 2.28
N MET A 125 -15.88 38.07 3.27
CA MET A 125 -16.83 38.68 4.19
C MET A 125 -16.13 39.77 5.02
N LYS A 126 -16.80 40.91 5.25
CA LYS A 126 -16.26 42.07 6.01
C LYS A 126 -15.80 41.75 7.44
N SER A 127 -16.32 40.69 8.04
CA SER A 127 -16.02 40.27 9.41
C SER A 127 -15.90 38.75 9.44
N PRO A 128 -14.66 38.20 9.52
CA PRO A 128 -14.41 36.77 9.52
C PRO A 128 -15.17 36.03 10.63
N ILE A 129 -15.52 34.78 10.33
CA ILE A 129 -16.21 33.85 11.22
C ILE A 129 -15.77 32.42 10.93
N SER A 130 -15.81 31.58 11.96
CA SER A 130 -15.59 30.13 11.88
C SER A 130 -16.80 29.39 12.48
N ALA A 131 -16.80 28.05 12.47
CA ALA A 131 -17.81 27.22 13.13
C ALA A 131 -19.30 27.61 12.86
N PHE A 132 -19.57 28.13 11.67
CA PHE A 132 -20.90 28.46 11.15
C PHE A 132 -21.54 27.22 10.50
N GLY A 133 -22.87 27.20 10.41
CA GLY A 133 -23.55 26.28 9.50
C GLY A 133 -23.63 26.89 8.10
N SER A 134 -23.48 26.08 7.05
CA SER A 134 -23.71 26.52 5.67
C SER A 134 -24.42 25.47 4.80
N PHE A 135 -25.10 25.93 3.74
CA PHE A 135 -25.59 25.09 2.64
C PHE A 135 -25.51 25.83 1.30
N LEU A 136 -25.58 25.09 0.19
CA LEU A 136 -25.61 25.62 -1.18
C LEU A 136 -27.02 25.47 -1.77
N LYS A 137 -27.52 26.50 -2.45
CA LYS A 137 -28.77 26.47 -3.22
C LYS A 137 -28.74 27.58 -4.28
N ASP A 138 -29.23 27.30 -5.49
CA ASP A 138 -29.48 28.31 -6.55
C ASP A 138 -28.27 29.21 -6.91
N ASP A 139 -27.07 28.63 -7.00
CA ASP A 139 -25.77 29.34 -7.17
C ASP A 139 -25.48 30.38 -6.07
N LYS A 140 -25.97 30.11 -4.85
CA LYS A 140 -25.66 30.88 -3.64
C LYS A 140 -25.25 29.97 -2.48
N MET A 141 -24.41 30.52 -1.60
CA MET A 141 -24.04 29.92 -0.33
C MET A 141 -24.73 30.65 0.80
N TYR A 142 -25.54 29.92 1.57
CA TYR A 142 -26.22 30.42 2.75
C TYR A 142 -25.41 30.02 3.96
N LEU A 143 -25.17 30.97 4.87
CA LEU A 143 -24.35 30.81 6.06
C LEU A 143 -25.12 31.38 7.25
N VAL A 144 -25.27 30.60 8.33
CA VAL A 144 -25.95 31.04 9.55
C VAL A 144 -24.98 31.07 10.73
N GLY A 145 -25.04 32.15 11.51
CA GLY A 145 -24.31 32.32 12.77
C GLY A 145 -22.80 32.17 12.63
N GLY A 146 -22.18 31.54 13.63
CA GLY A 146 -20.74 31.25 13.66
C GLY A 146 -20.00 31.93 14.81
N ASP A 147 -18.79 31.44 15.04
CA ASP A 147 -17.85 31.96 16.02
C ASP A 147 -17.04 33.12 15.41
N ALA A 148 -17.21 34.30 15.97
CA ALA A 148 -16.48 35.54 15.68
C ALA A 148 -15.64 35.98 16.90
N SER A 149 -15.34 35.06 17.81
CA SER A 149 -14.46 35.33 18.94
C SER A 149 -13.07 35.71 18.46
N TYR A 150 -12.44 36.64 19.18
CA TYR A 150 -11.11 37.12 18.87
C TYR A 150 -10.30 37.28 20.15
N GLU A 151 -9.02 36.98 20.06
CA GLU A 151 -8.04 37.28 21.08
C GLU A 151 -7.53 38.70 20.83
N THR A 152 -7.54 39.53 21.86
CA THR A 152 -6.89 40.84 21.81
C THR A 152 -5.58 40.76 22.57
N ASP A 153 -4.48 40.86 21.83
CA ASP A 153 -3.17 41.18 22.42
C ASP A 153 -3.27 42.58 23.03
N LEU A 154 -3.44 42.62 24.35
CA LEU A 154 -3.58 43.87 25.10
C LEU A 154 -2.26 44.65 25.14
N PHE A 155 -1.13 43.96 24.99
CA PHE A 155 0.20 44.57 24.99
C PHE A 155 0.48 45.29 23.67
N GLU A 156 0.19 44.69 22.52
CA GLU A 156 0.30 45.37 21.22
C GLU A 156 -0.64 46.57 21.15
N LYS A 157 -1.87 46.43 21.65
CA LYS A 157 -2.79 47.56 21.76
C LYS A 157 -2.22 48.67 22.66
N TYR A 158 -1.67 48.31 23.82
CA TYR A 158 -1.05 49.28 24.73
C TYR A 158 0.12 50.02 24.06
N ARG A 159 1.01 49.30 23.35
CA ARG A 159 2.15 49.90 22.62
C ARG A 159 1.72 50.79 21.47
N ALA A 160 0.60 50.48 20.81
CA ALA A 160 0.04 51.33 19.74
C ALA A 160 -0.60 52.62 20.29
N GLU A 161 -1.19 52.57 21.48
CA GLU A 161 -1.86 53.71 22.12
C GLU A 161 -0.92 54.59 22.97
N ARG A 162 0.28 54.10 23.33
CA ARG A 162 1.22 54.81 24.22
C ARG A 162 2.69 54.58 23.88
N ALA A 163 3.47 55.67 23.92
CA ALA A 163 4.92 55.65 23.71
C ALA A 163 5.74 55.30 24.98
N ASP A 164 5.15 55.33 26.17
CA ASP A 164 5.81 55.09 27.46
C ASP A 164 5.68 53.62 27.94
N ALA A 165 6.40 52.73 27.25
CA ALA A 165 6.52 51.32 27.61
C ALA A 165 7.49 51.10 28.79
N ASP A 166 7.05 51.41 30.01
CA ASP A 166 7.77 51.09 31.26
C ASP A 166 7.35 49.73 31.86
N LEU A 167 8.26 49.09 32.59
CA LEU A 167 8.06 47.78 33.23
C LEU A 167 6.91 47.77 34.26
N PHE A 168 6.68 48.88 34.98
CA PHE A 168 5.53 48.99 35.88
C PHE A 168 4.19 49.10 35.14
N ASN A 169 4.19 49.57 33.89
CA ASN A 169 2.99 49.59 33.04
C ASN A 169 2.79 48.22 32.38
N PHE A 170 3.85 47.55 31.93
CA PHE A 170 3.80 46.16 31.44
C PHE A 170 3.09 45.22 32.43
N LEU A 171 3.44 45.28 33.72
CA LEU A 171 2.81 44.48 34.78
C LEU A 171 1.33 44.84 35.08
N LYS A 172 0.80 45.94 34.52
CA LYS A 172 -0.60 46.38 34.69
C LYS A 172 -1.51 46.09 33.51
N VAL A 173 -0.97 45.80 32.31
CA VAL A 173 -1.77 45.58 31.10
C VAL A 173 -2.64 44.32 31.20
N GLY A 174 -2.27 43.37 32.06
CA GLY A 174 -2.99 42.12 32.27
C GLY A 174 -2.66 41.06 31.22
N ASN A 175 -3.31 39.90 31.33
CA ASN A 175 -3.21 38.84 30.32
C ASN A 175 -4.12 39.13 29.12
N ASP A 176 -3.84 38.50 27.99
CA ASP A 176 -4.60 38.63 26.75
C ASP A 176 -6.10 38.42 26.95
N ALA A 177 -6.89 39.30 26.34
CA ALA A 177 -8.35 39.29 26.47
C ALA A 177 -8.97 38.46 25.35
N TYR A 178 -9.34 37.22 25.66
CA TYR A 178 -10.18 36.40 24.78
C TYR A 178 -11.64 36.88 24.85
N VAL A 179 -12.10 37.57 23.80
CA VAL A 179 -13.48 38.03 23.69
C VAL A 179 -14.30 36.97 22.96
N GLN A 180 -15.11 36.22 23.71
CA GLN A 180 -16.00 35.23 23.13
C GLN A 180 -17.24 35.89 22.52
N PHE A 181 -17.48 35.70 21.21
CA PHE A 181 -18.58 36.34 20.50
C PHE A 181 -19.14 35.47 19.37
N TYR A 182 -20.40 35.06 19.49
CA TYR A 182 -21.11 34.32 18.44
C TYR A 182 -22.07 35.23 17.66
N LYS A 183 -22.10 35.07 16.34
CA LYS A 183 -23.08 35.74 15.46
C LYS A 183 -24.42 35.02 15.46
N ARG A 184 -25.45 35.75 15.05
CA ARG A 184 -26.81 35.24 14.80
C ARG A 184 -27.21 35.27 13.33
N ASP A 185 -26.51 36.05 12.52
CA ASP A 185 -27.01 36.54 11.24
C ASP A 185 -27.05 35.45 10.16
N LEU A 186 -27.94 35.63 9.18
CA LEU A 186 -27.91 34.90 7.92
C LEU A 186 -27.11 35.72 6.90
N CYS A 187 -25.97 35.19 6.47
CA CYS A 187 -25.18 35.75 5.37
C CYS A 187 -25.45 34.92 4.11
N ILE A 188 -25.70 35.58 2.99
CA ILE A 188 -25.89 34.93 1.69
C ILE A 188 -24.76 35.43 0.77
N TYR A 189 -24.04 34.50 0.15
CA TYR A 189 -23.02 34.81 -0.84
C TYR A 189 -23.49 34.37 -2.22
N ASP A 190 -23.44 35.28 -3.19
CA ASP A 190 -23.83 35.04 -4.58
C ASP A 190 -22.58 34.81 -5.44
N PHE A 191 -22.46 33.60 -6.03
CA PHE A 191 -21.29 33.22 -6.82
C PHE A 191 -21.24 33.91 -8.19
N LYS A 192 -22.35 34.48 -8.68
CA LYS A 192 -22.42 35.16 -9.99
C LYS A 192 -22.00 36.62 -9.90
N THR A 193 -22.41 37.32 -8.84
CA THR A 193 -22.05 38.72 -8.61
C THR A 193 -20.79 38.90 -7.76
N ASP A 194 -20.28 37.84 -7.12
CA ASP A 194 -19.13 37.89 -6.21
C ASP A 194 -19.40 38.81 -5.00
N THR A 195 -20.59 38.69 -4.38
CA THR A 195 -21.06 39.61 -3.32
C THR A 195 -21.70 38.89 -2.13
N TRP A 196 -21.52 39.49 -0.95
CA TRP A 196 -22.21 39.10 0.30
C TRP A 196 -23.41 40.01 0.59
N GLU A 197 -24.55 39.40 0.88
CA GLU A 197 -25.76 40.00 1.43
C GLU A 197 -25.91 39.58 2.91
N LEU A 198 -26.36 40.51 3.76
CA LEU A 198 -26.62 40.26 5.19
C LEU A 198 -28.12 40.36 5.46
N GLN A 199 -28.73 39.24 5.85
CA GLN A 199 -30.13 39.19 6.28
C GLN A 199 -30.22 39.19 7.81
N LYS A 200 -30.82 40.24 8.35
CA LYS A 200 -31.11 40.40 9.77
C LYS A 200 -32.41 39.66 10.10
N LEU A 201 -32.27 38.46 10.65
CA LEU A 201 -33.36 37.65 11.16
C LEU A 201 -33.28 37.60 12.70
N ASP A 202 -34.42 37.37 13.37
CA ASP A 202 -34.44 37.16 14.82
C ASP A 202 -34.01 35.73 15.16
N LEU A 203 -32.70 35.51 15.03
CA LEU A 203 -32.03 34.26 15.34
C LEU A 203 -31.24 34.40 16.64
N GLU A 204 -31.04 33.28 17.33
CA GLU A 204 -30.17 33.20 18.50
C GLU A 204 -28.69 33.14 18.11
N LYS A 205 -27.83 33.81 18.88
CA LYS A 205 -26.38 33.77 18.69
C LYS A 205 -25.84 32.36 18.94
N ARG A 206 -25.09 31.80 17.98
CA ARG A 206 -24.60 30.41 18.07
C ARG A 206 -23.44 30.08 17.15
N ALA A 207 -22.66 29.08 17.57
CA ALA A 207 -21.56 28.47 16.81
C ALA A 207 -21.56 26.94 16.95
N TYR A 208 -20.72 26.25 16.20
CA TYR A 208 -20.53 24.78 16.24
C TYR A 208 -21.83 24.01 15.97
N HIS A 209 -22.58 24.45 14.95
CA HIS A 209 -23.91 23.95 14.66
C HIS A 209 -24.03 23.44 13.22
N ASN A 210 -24.96 22.51 13.01
CA ASN A 210 -25.34 22.07 11.67
C ASN A 210 -26.59 22.81 11.20
N ILE A 211 -26.68 23.03 9.89
CA ILE A 211 -27.92 23.46 9.24
C ILE A 211 -28.29 22.51 8.11
N HIS A 212 -29.59 22.38 7.87
CA HIS A 212 -30.15 21.55 6.81
C HIS A 212 -31.25 22.32 6.09
N PHE A 213 -31.16 22.41 4.76
CA PHE A 213 -32.23 22.98 3.93
C PHE A 213 -33.12 21.84 3.43
N TYR A 214 -34.41 21.88 3.79
CA TYR A 214 -35.40 20.88 3.43
C TYR A 214 -36.77 21.52 3.32
N ASP A 215 -37.57 21.12 2.34
CA ASP A 215 -38.93 21.61 2.06
C ASP A 215 -39.08 23.15 2.17
N ASN A 216 -38.17 23.86 1.51
CA ASN A 216 -38.06 25.32 1.50
C ASN A 216 -37.82 26.00 2.88
N ALA A 217 -37.52 25.23 3.93
CA ALA A 217 -37.16 25.71 5.26
C ALA A 217 -35.67 25.46 5.59
N ILE A 218 -35.11 26.26 6.50
CA ILE A 218 -33.75 26.11 7.02
C ILE A 218 -33.84 25.64 8.48
N TYR A 219 -33.44 24.40 8.72
CA TYR A 219 -33.39 23.80 10.06
C TYR A 219 -32.01 24.03 10.68
N ILE A 220 -31.97 24.53 11.91
CA ILE A 220 -30.73 24.89 12.62
C ILE A 220 -30.63 24.03 13.89
N LEU A 221 -29.63 23.13 13.95
CA LEU A 221 -29.54 22.06 14.98
C LEU A 221 -28.27 22.22 15.83
N GLY A 222 -28.35 21.99 17.16
CA GLY A 222 -27.35 22.36 18.19
C GLY A 222 -25.91 21.85 17.98
N GLY A 223 -24.85 22.65 18.15
CA GLY A 223 -24.78 24.12 18.26
C GLY A 223 -24.75 24.76 19.65
N LYS A 224 -23.57 25.29 20.07
CA LYS A 224 -23.36 26.07 21.31
C LYS A 224 -24.00 27.46 21.25
N LYS A 225 -24.49 27.94 22.40
CA LYS A 225 -24.95 29.30 22.65
C LYS A 225 -24.13 29.88 23.82
N LEU A 226 -24.03 31.20 23.92
CA LEU A 226 -23.50 31.87 25.11
C LEU A 226 -24.66 32.14 26.07
N SER A 227 -24.43 31.89 27.36
CA SER A 227 -25.36 32.17 28.47
C SER A 227 -25.39 33.65 28.82
#